data_AF-A0A9X8E869-F1
#
_entry.id   AF-A0A9X8E869-F1
#
_cell.length_a   1.000
_cell.length_b   1.000
_cell.length_c   1.000
_cell.angle_alpha   90.00
_cell.angle_beta   90.00
_cell.angle_gamma   90.00
#
_symmetry.space_group_name_H-M   'P 1'
#
loop_
_entity.id
_entity.type
_entity.pdbx_description
1 polymer ?
#
loop_
_entity_poly.entity_id
_entity_poly.type
_entity_poly.pdbx_seq_one_letter_code
_entity_poly.pdbx_strand_id
1 'polypeptide(L)'
;GAMIEEMRYLMDLDVTIFFYNPNIHPRKEYEIRKDENIKYALKHGIPFVDCDYDSDSWYKRMTGFELDPERGIRCSACFDMRMEVTAAYAVQHNFAYFTTTNATSRWKDETQVNLAGVRAAKLYRAAPTTPLQFWVYNWKTDAMTRRKYQVSVDEKFYKQEYCGCAYSLRDSNIWRAQQGIPKVKIGGDVAGLGTRYFEDVEADEAEESQEVVDAFFTDASQHFGDSKRVAKYKVAFQSKPPNVVDFQGRLKSANDVTVNNW
;
A
#
# COMPACT_ATOMS: atom_id res chain seq x y z
N GLY A 1 -11.23 5.39 6.47
CA GLY A 1 -12.37 6.30 6.58
C GLY A 1 -13.41 6.02 5.54
N ALA A 2 -13.48 6.82 4.47
CA ALA A 2 -14.57 6.80 3.48
C ALA A 2 -15.00 5.40 2.98
N MET A 3 -14.07 4.53 2.59
CA MET A 3 -14.43 3.16 2.16
C MET A 3 -15.21 2.38 3.23
N ILE A 4 -14.79 2.50 4.49
CA ILE A 4 -15.47 1.83 5.60
C ILE A 4 -16.87 2.38 5.78
N GLU A 5 -17.05 3.70 5.67
CA GLU A 5 -18.37 4.31 5.81
C GLU A 5 -19.31 3.89 4.69
N GLU A 6 -18.83 3.87 3.45
CA GLU A 6 -19.57 3.37 2.29
C GLU A 6 -19.99 1.92 2.50
N MET A 7 -19.04 1.03 2.80
CA MET A 7 -19.31 -0.41 2.93
C MET A 7 -20.18 -0.73 4.15
N ARG A 8 -19.86 -0.18 5.32
CA ARG A 8 -20.52 -0.57 6.58
C ARG A 8 -21.81 0.20 6.81
N TYR A 9 -21.84 1.51 6.58
CA TYR A 9 -22.98 2.34 6.98
C TYR A 9 -23.98 2.60 5.85
N LEU A 10 -23.52 2.65 4.60
CA LEU A 10 -24.41 2.85 3.46
C LEU A 10 -24.87 1.53 2.82
N MET A 11 -23.97 0.55 2.74
CA MET A 11 -24.27 -0.77 2.13
C MET A 11 -24.61 -1.87 3.15
N ASP A 12 -24.56 -1.58 4.45
CA ASP A 12 -24.87 -2.52 5.54
C ASP A 12 -24.07 -3.84 5.46
N LEU A 13 -22.77 -3.73 5.12
CA LEU A 13 -21.87 -4.87 5.05
C LEU A 13 -21.18 -5.14 6.40
N ASP A 14 -20.98 -6.41 6.71
CA ASP A 14 -20.06 -6.82 7.77
C ASP A 14 -18.62 -6.66 7.28
N VAL A 15 -17.87 -5.77 7.93
CA VAL A 15 -16.54 -5.33 7.51
C VAL A 15 -15.54 -5.57 8.62
N THR A 16 -14.42 -6.19 8.26
CA THR A 16 -13.22 -6.33 9.11
C THR A 16 -12.05 -5.59 8.47
N ILE A 17 -11.26 -4.88 9.28
CA ILE A 17 -10.02 -4.26 8.82
C ILE A 17 -8.87 -5.26 8.99
N PHE A 18 -8.21 -5.58 7.89
CA PHE A 18 -7.00 -6.41 7.86
C PHE A 18 -5.77 -5.54 7.56
N PHE A 19 -4.83 -5.46 8.51
CA PHE A 19 -3.63 -4.64 8.37
C PHE A 19 -2.40 -5.49 8.09
N TYR A 20 -1.97 -5.52 6.82
CA TYR A 20 -0.72 -6.15 6.38
C TYR A 20 0.06 -5.22 5.45
N ASN A 21 1.08 -4.58 6.01
CA ASN A 21 1.92 -3.59 5.34
C ASN A 21 3.40 -3.79 5.66
N PRO A 22 3.98 -4.96 5.35
CA PRO A 22 5.38 -5.29 5.69
C PRO A 22 6.38 -4.37 5.00
N ASN A 23 5.96 -3.65 3.97
CA ASN A 23 6.76 -2.69 3.25
C ASN A 23 7.01 -1.40 4.03
N ILE A 24 6.16 -1.04 4.99
CA ILE A 24 6.27 0.26 5.65
C ILE A 24 7.58 0.32 6.43
N HIS A 25 8.41 1.31 6.11
CA HIS A 25 9.75 1.46 6.62
C HIS A 25 10.01 2.93 6.95
N PRO A 26 10.61 3.27 8.10
CA PRO A 26 11.10 2.34 9.13
C PRO A 26 9.97 1.78 10.00
N ARG A 27 10.29 0.85 10.91
CA ARG A 27 9.32 0.26 11.85
C ARG A 27 8.49 1.31 12.60
N LYS A 28 9.11 2.45 12.97
CA LYS A 28 8.39 3.55 13.61
C LYS A 28 7.21 4.07 12.79
N GLU A 29 7.37 4.19 11.47
CA GLU A 29 6.29 4.58 10.56
C GLU A 29 5.19 3.50 10.54
N TYR A 30 5.59 2.22 10.53
CA TYR A 30 4.64 1.10 10.56
C TYR A 30 3.76 1.15 11.82
N GLU A 31 4.36 1.34 13.00
CA GLU A 31 3.59 1.42 14.25
C GLU A 31 2.64 2.62 14.26
N ILE A 32 3.07 3.81 13.80
CA ILE A 32 2.19 4.99 13.69
C ILE A 32 0.97 4.67 12.82
N ARG A 33 1.22 4.12 11.62
CA ARG A 33 0.15 3.76 10.67
C ARG A 33 -0.77 2.68 11.24
N LYS A 34 -0.21 1.69 11.94
CA LYS A 34 -0.97 0.61 12.57
C LYS A 34 -1.86 1.15 13.70
N ASP A 35 -1.29 1.88 14.64
CA ASP A 35 -1.98 2.41 15.82
C ASP A 35 -3.12 3.33 15.42
N GLU A 36 -2.95 4.12 14.36
CA GLU A 36 -4.02 4.93 13.80
C GLU A 36 -5.21 4.08 13.31
N ASN A 37 -4.95 3.01 12.56
CA ASN A 37 -6.00 2.14 12.06
C ASN A 37 -6.69 1.38 13.21
N ILE A 38 -5.94 0.97 14.24
CA ILE A 38 -6.49 0.36 15.46
C ILE A 38 -7.42 1.35 16.17
N LYS A 39 -6.98 2.59 16.40
CA LYS A 39 -7.79 3.63 17.05
C LYS A 39 -9.09 3.89 16.29
N TYR A 40 -9.00 4.00 14.96
CA TYR A 40 -10.18 4.17 14.11
C TYR A 40 -11.12 2.97 14.22
N ALA A 41 -10.60 1.74 14.11
CA ALA A 41 -11.40 0.52 14.19
C ALA A 41 -12.12 0.41 15.54
N LEU A 42 -11.41 0.65 16.65
CA LEU A 42 -11.97 0.64 18.01
C LEU A 42 -13.08 1.68 18.19
N LYS A 43 -12.84 2.93 17.73
CA LYS A 43 -13.82 4.03 17.81
C LYS A 43 -15.15 3.67 17.13
N HIS A 44 -15.08 2.92 16.03
CA HIS A 44 -16.23 2.56 15.21
C HIS A 44 -16.77 1.13 15.46
N GLY A 45 -16.21 0.40 16.43
CA GLY A 45 -16.62 -0.98 16.73
C GLY A 45 -16.41 -1.94 15.56
N ILE A 46 -15.32 -1.77 14.82
CA ILE A 46 -14.96 -2.57 13.66
C ILE A 46 -13.92 -3.61 14.07
N PRO A 47 -14.11 -4.91 13.76
CA PRO A 47 -13.09 -5.92 13.98
C PRO A 47 -11.77 -5.54 13.27
N PHE A 48 -10.66 -5.70 13.97
CA PHE A 48 -9.33 -5.37 13.47
C PHE A 48 -8.40 -6.57 13.59
N VAL A 49 -7.70 -6.89 12.50
CA VAL A 49 -6.73 -7.97 12.42
C VAL A 49 -5.36 -7.37 12.18
N ASP A 50 -4.50 -7.45 13.18
CA ASP A 50 -3.09 -7.07 13.11
C ASP A 50 -2.28 -8.25 12.56
N CYS A 51 -1.80 -8.14 11.32
CA CYS A 51 -0.92 -9.15 10.71
C CYS A 51 0.56 -8.80 10.94
N ASP A 52 1.42 -9.80 10.88
CA ASP A 52 2.86 -9.69 11.10
C ASP A 52 3.57 -8.60 10.29
N TYR A 53 4.55 -7.94 10.93
CA TYR A 53 5.46 -7.00 10.28
C TYR A 53 6.69 -7.73 9.72
N ASP A 54 6.47 -8.51 8.67
CA ASP A 54 7.50 -9.34 8.05
C ASP A 54 8.25 -8.60 6.93
N SER A 55 9.08 -7.64 7.36
CA SER A 55 9.88 -6.83 6.44
C SER A 55 10.93 -7.64 5.67
N ASP A 56 11.50 -8.68 6.29
CA ASP A 56 12.58 -9.47 5.69
C ASP A 56 12.12 -10.16 4.40
N SER A 57 10.90 -10.68 4.43
CA SER A 57 10.32 -11.39 3.29
C SER A 57 9.88 -10.42 2.21
N TRP A 58 9.45 -9.23 2.60
CA TRP A 58 9.23 -8.14 1.67
C TRP A 58 10.53 -7.76 0.96
N TYR A 59 11.64 -7.54 1.69
CA TYR A 59 12.94 -7.24 1.09
C TYR A 59 13.45 -8.36 0.18
N LYS A 60 13.28 -9.62 0.60
CA LYS A 60 13.62 -10.78 -0.24
C LYS A 60 12.83 -10.77 -1.55
N ARG A 61 11.53 -10.47 -1.52
CA ARG A 61 10.68 -10.38 -2.72
C ARG A 61 11.01 -9.16 -3.60
N MET A 62 11.53 -8.09 -3.01
CA MET A 62 11.95 -6.88 -3.75
C MET A 62 13.40 -6.94 -4.26
N THR A 63 14.13 -8.04 -4.04
CA THR A 63 15.51 -8.19 -4.53
C THR A 63 15.51 -8.12 -6.06
N GLY A 64 16.34 -7.26 -6.64
CA GLY A 64 16.34 -7.00 -8.09
C GLY A 64 15.50 -5.80 -8.53
N PHE A 65 14.61 -5.30 -7.65
CA PHE A 65 13.66 -4.21 -7.93
C PHE A 65 13.95 -2.94 -7.12
N GLU A 66 15.11 -2.86 -6.47
CA GLU A 66 15.45 -1.79 -5.54
C GLU A 66 15.52 -0.42 -6.22
N LEU A 67 15.78 -0.40 -7.53
CA LEU A 67 15.91 0.81 -8.34
C LEU A 67 14.72 1.09 -9.25
N ASP A 68 13.67 0.27 -9.22
CA ASP A 68 12.48 0.58 -9.99
C ASP A 68 11.82 1.86 -9.46
N PRO A 69 11.20 2.68 -10.32
CA PRO A 69 10.43 3.83 -9.85
C PRO A 69 9.15 3.40 -9.12
N GLU A 70 8.54 4.32 -8.38
CA GLU A 70 7.15 4.16 -7.94
C GLU A 70 6.22 4.05 -9.16
N ARG A 71 5.16 3.25 -9.05
CA ARG A 71 4.35 2.73 -10.19
C ARG A 71 5.12 1.82 -11.17
N GLY A 72 6.38 1.49 -10.90
CA GLY A 72 7.13 0.45 -11.60
C GLY A 72 6.81 -0.97 -11.13
N ILE A 73 7.53 -1.96 -11.67
CA ILE A 73 7.27 -3.39 -11.38
C ILE A 73 7.42 -3.75 -9.89
N ARG A 74 8.30 -3.07 -9.14
CA ARG A 74 8.34 -3.15 -7.67
C ARG A 74 6.97 -2.94 -7.01
N CYS A 75 6.20 -1.93 -7.45
CA CYS A 75 4.89 -1.65 -6.88
C CYS A 75 3.92 -2.80 -7.12
N SER A 76 3.89 -3.35 -8.34
CA SER A 76 3.12 -4.57 -8.66
C SER A 76 3.50 -5.74 -7.74
N ALA A 77 4.80 -6.03 -7.58
CA ALA A 77 5.27 -7.11 -6.72
C ALA A 77 4.90 -6.89 -5.25
N CYS A 78 4.94 -5.64 -4.78
CA CYS A 78 4.52 -5.26 -3.43
C CYS A 78 3.01 -5.45 -3.23
N PHE A 79 2.18 -5.08 -4.21
CA PHE A 79 0.74 -5.30 -4.14
C PHE A 79 0.39 -6.78 -4.18
N ASP A 80 1.02 -7.56 -5.07
CA ASP A 80 0.80 -9.01 -5.15
C ASP A 80 1.02 -9.69 -3.79
N MET A 81 2.16 -9.44 -3.15
CA MET A 81 2.45 -9.99 -1.82
C MET A 81 1.38 -9.64 -0.78
N ARG A 82 0.93 -8.38 -0.74
CA ARG A 82 -0.08 -7.92 0.21
C ARG A 82 -1.43 -8.55 -0.06
N MET A 83 -1.80 -8.69 -1.33
CA MET A 83 -3.08 -9.28 -1.75
C MET A 83 -3.10 -10.79 -1.54
N GLU A 84 -1.99 -11.50 -1.79
CA GLU A 84 -1.86 -12.94 -1.58
C GLU A 84 -2.13 -13.32 -0.11
N VAL A 85 -1.51 -12.60 0.82
CA VAL A 85 -1.71 -12.82 2.27
C VAL A 85 -3.12 -12.45 2.70
N THR A 86 -3.66 -11.34 2.17
CA THR A 86 -5.04 -10.91 2.47
C THR A 86 -6.07 -11.93 1.97
N ALA A 87 -5.89 -12.45 0.76
CA ALA A 87 -6.77 -13.45 0.17
C ALA A 87 -6.73 -14.79 0.95
N ALA A 88 -5.54 -15.21 1.40
CA ALA A 88 -5.40 -16.39 2.24
C ALA A 88 -6.21 -16.26 3.54
N TYR A 89 -6.06 -15.12 4.23
CA TYR A 89 -6.83 -14.80 5.43
C TYR A 89 -8.34 -14.79 5.14
N ALA A 90 -8.75 -14.11 4.07
CA ALA A 90 -10.15 -14.00 3.69
C ALA A 90 -10.82 -15.38 3.51
N VAL A 91 -10.16 -16.31 2.81
CA VAL A 91 -10.68 -17.68 2.62
C VAL A 91 -10.78 -18.44 3.94
N GLN A 92 -9.74 -18.39 4.77
CA GLN A 92 -9.69 -19.10 6.06
C GLN A 92 -10.79 -18.64 7.02
N HIS A 93 -11.20 -17.39 6.90
CA HIS A 93 -12.22 -16.77 7.74
C HIS A 93 -13.57 -16.59 7.02
N ASN A 94 -13.78 -17.27 5.89
CA ASN A 94 -15.05 -17.32 5.14
C ASN A 94 -15.55 -15.96 4.63
N PHE A 95 -14.66 -15.02 4.33
CA PHE A 95 -15.01 -13.79 3.64
C PHE A 95 -15.32 -14.08 2.17
N ALA A 96 -16.44 -13.53 1.67
CA ALA A 96 -16.79 -13.63 0.24
C ALA A 96 -16.03 -12.61 -0.63
N TYR A 97 -15.68 -11.46 -0.05
CA TYR A 97 -15.04 -10.34 -0.74
C TYR A 97 -13.87 -9.78 0.06
N PHE A 98 -12.87 -9.27 -0.65
CA PHE A 98 -11.86 -8.37 -0.08
C PHE A 98 -11.56 -7.23 -1.06
N THR A 99 -11.11 -6.09 -0.52
CA THR A 99 -10.65 -4.93 -1.29
C THR A 99 -9.50 -4.24 -0.56
N THR A 100 -9.00 -3.11 -1.05
CA THR A 100 -7.87 -2.41 -0.45
C THR A 100 -8.02 -0.90 -0.44
N THR A 101 -7.53 -0.25 0.62
CA THR A 101 -7.37 1.20 0.67
C THR A 101 -6.33 1.73 -0.32
N ASN A 102 -5.45 0.89 -0.88
CA ASN A 102 -4.58 1.34 -1.97
C ASN A 102 -5.39 1.81 -3.20
N ALA A 103 -6.63 1.32 -3.37
CA ALA A 103 -7.49 1.66 -4.49
C ALA A 103 -8.06 3.08 -4.40
N THR A 104 -8.06 3.73 -3.22
CA THR A 104 -8.51 5.13 -3.07
C THR A 104 -7.42 6.14 -3.42
N SER A 105 -6.16 5.72 -3.50
CA SER A 105 -5.03 6.64 -3.60
C SER A 105 -4.78 7.05 -5.04
N ARG A 106 -4.79 8.36 -5.31
CA ARG A 106 -4.39 8.92 -6.62
C ARG A 106 -2.92 8.66 -6.93
N TRP A 107 -2.07 8.59 -5.90
CA TRP A 107 -0.65 8.23 -6.03
C TRP A 107 -0.39 6.81 -6.57
N LYS A 108 -1.35 5.89 -6.46
CA LYS A 108 -1.17 4.50 -6.90
C LYS A 108 -1.80 4.27 -8.27
N ASP A 109 -1.10 3.50 -9.10
CA ASP A 109 -1.66 2.99 -10.34
C ASP A 109 -2.80 2.01 -10.01
N GLU A 110 -4.02 2.39 -10.41
CA GLU A 110 -5.22 1.62 -10.10
C GLU A 110 -5.21 0.25 -10.79
N THR A 111 -4.66 0.17 -12.01
CA THR A 111 -4.59 -1.08 -12.77
C THR A 111 -3.69 -2.08 -12.06
N GLN A 112 -2.52 -1.65 -11.56
CA GLN A 112 -1.62 -2.49 -10.78
C GLN A 112 -2.29 -3.04 -9.52
N VAL A 113 -2.99 -2.18 -8.78
CA VAL A 113 -3.70 -2.55 -7.54
C VAL A 113 -4.83 -3.55 -7.84
N ASN A 114 -5.68 -3.25 -8.80
CA ASN A 114 -6.83 -4.08 -9.14
C ASN A 114 -6.41 -5.44 -9.71
N LEU A 115 -5.41 -5.46 -10.59
CA LEU A 115 -4.89 -6.71 -11.14
C LEU A 115 -4.24 -7.59 -10.06
N ALA A 116 -3.53 -7.02 -9.08
CA ALA A 116 -2.97 -7.78 -7.97
C ALA A 116 -4.07 -8.44 -7.13
N GLY A 117 -5.13 -7.71 -6.80
CA GLY A 117 -6.29 -8.25 -6.09
C GLY A 117 -6.98 -9.38 -6.85
N VAL A 118 -7.25 -9.16 -8.15
CA VAL A 118 -7.88 -10.17 -9.02
C VAL A 118 -7.00 -11.43 -9.16
N ARG A 119 -5.67 -11.28 -9.27
CA ARG A 119 -4.75 -12.43 -9.30
C ARG A 119 -4.80 -13.20 -7.98
N ALA A 120 -4.76 -12.53 -6.84
CA ALA A 120 -4.81 -13.18 -5.54
C ALA A 120 -6.14 -13.93 -5.32
N ALA A 121 -7.28 -13.33 -5.67
CA ALA A 121 -8.59 -13.99 -5.59
C ALA A 121 -8.64 -15.26 -6.47
N LYS A 122 -8.05 -15.20 -7.67
CA LYS A 122 -8.01 -16.34 -8.62
C LYS A 122 -7.33 -17.58 -8.03
N LEU A 123 -6.34 -17.42 -7.15
CA LEU A 123 -5.64 -18.55 -6.50
C LEU A 123 -6.58 -19.44 -5.68
N TYR A 124 -7.71 -18.90 -5.20
CA TYR A 124 -8.63 -19.58 -4.30
C TYR A 124 -10.01 -19.86 -4.90
N ARG A 125 -10.19 -19.71 -6.22
CA ARG A 125 -11.48 -19.96 -6.88
C ARG A 125 -11.98 -21.40 -6.78
N ALA A 126 -11.07 -22.35 -6.61
CA ALA A 126 -11.37 -23.78 -6.48
C ALA A 126 -11.47 -24.24 -5.01
N ALA A 127 -11.38 -23.31 -4.04
CA ALA A 127 -11.56 -23.65 -2.64
C ALA A 127 -13.00 -24.19 -2.42
N PRO A 128 -13.19 -25.15 -1.49
CA PRO A 128 -14.50 -25.77 -1.25
C PRO A 128 -15.51 -24.82 -0.58
N THR A 129 -15.08 -23.62 -0.19
CA THR A 129 -15.89 -22.55 0.43
C THR A 129 -16.45 -21.59 -0.62
N THR A 130 -17.19 -20.56 -0.17
CA THR A 130 -17.67 -19.47 -1.03
C THR A 130 -16.51 -18.91 -1.87
N PRO A 131 -16.62 -18.84 -3.21
CA PRO A 131 -15.54 -18.34 -4.05
C PRO A 131 -15.15 -16.91 -3.68
N LEU A 132 -13.92 -16.73 -3.20
CA LEU A 132 -13.39 -15.42 -2.85
C LEU A 132 -13.32 -14.51 -4.09
N GLN A 133 -13.83 -13.30 -3.97
CA GLN A 133 -13.76 -12.28 -5.01
C GLN A 133 -12.99 -11.06 -4.54
N PHE A 134 -12.15 -10.51 -5.43
CA PHE A 134 -11.62 -9.18 -5.21
C PHE A 134 -12.65 -8.15 -5.67
N TRP A 135 -13.06 -7.27 -4.78
CA TRP A 135 -14.05 -6.24 -5.08
C TRP A 135 -13.37 -5.04 -5.74
N VAL A 136 -13.43 -5.06 -7.07
CA VAL A 136 -13.11 -3.91 -7.92
C VAL A 136 -14.28 -2.94 -7.85
N TYR A 137 -14.03 -1.76 -7.32
CA TYR A 137 -15.02 -0.69 -7.19
C TYR A 137 -14.33 0.65 -7.43
N ASN A 138 -15.05 1.61 -8.01
CA ASN A 138 -14.50 2.93 -8.28
C ASN A 138 -14.44 3.76 -6.99
N TRP A 139 -13.34 3.61 -6.25
CA TRP A 139 -13.08 4.33 -5.01
C TRP A 139 -12.51 5.75 -5.21
N LYS A 140 -12.30 6.17 -6.46
CA LYS A 140 -11.64 7.43 -6.84
C LYS A 140 -12.59 8.46 -7.45
N THR A 141 -13.90 8.28 -7.29
CA THR A 141 -14.87 9.32 -7.65
C THR A 141 -14.60 10.60 -6.86
N ASP A 142 -15.01 11.75 -7.39
CA ASP A 142 -14.80 13.03 -6.68
C ASP A 142 -15.54 13.07 -5.35
N ALA A 143 -16.75 12.49 -5.27
CA ALA A 143 -17.49 12.34 -4.03
C ALA A 143 -16.73 11.50 -2.98
N MET A 144 -16.19 10.34 -3.39
CA MET A 144 -15.39 9.49 -2.49
C MET A 144 -14.06 10.14 -2.11
N THR A 145 -13.45 10.88 -3.03
CA THR A 145 -12.22 11.64 -2.78
C THR A 145 -12.47 12.72 -1.73
N ARG A 146 -13.51 13.54 -1.92
CA ARG A 146 -13.91 14.56 -0.95
C ARG A 146 -14.19 13.94 0.41
N ARG A 147 -14.94 12.83 0.45
CA ARG A 147 -15.25 12.13 1.69
C ARG A 147 -14.02 11.54 2.37
N LYS A 148 -13.05 11.03 1.60
CA LYS A 148 -11.74 10.57 2.11
C LYS A 148 -11.08 11.67 2.93
N TYR A 149 -10.99 12.89 2.40
CA TYR A 149 -10.35 14.00 3.10
C TYR A 149 -11.14 14.50 4.30
N GLN A 150 -12.47 14.56 4.21
CA GLN A 150 -13.31 14.92 5.35
C GLN A 150 -13.05 13.98 6.53
N VAL A 151 -13.10 12.67 6.30
CA VAL A 151 -12.82 11.69 7.37
C VAL A 151 -11.36 11.79 7.84
N SER A 152 -10.41 12.04 6.94
CA SER A 152 -9.02 12.21 7.34
C SER A 152 -8.81 13.40 8.27
N VAL A 153 -9.48 14.53 8.03
CA VAL A 153 -9.44 15.72 8.89
C VAL A 153 -10.17 15.45 10.22
N ASP A 154 -11.38 14.88 10.17
CA ASP A 154 -12.20 14.57 11.34
C ASP A 154 -11.46 13.63 12.32
N GLU A 155 -10.75 12.63 11.77
CA GLU A 155 -9.96 11.66 12.55
C GLU A 155 -8.53 12.12 12.83
N LYS A 156 -8.11 13.28 12.28
CA LYS A 156 -6.73 13.79 12.33
C LYS A 156 -5.70 12.74 11.94
N PHE A 157 -5.92 12.08 10.80
CA PHE A 157 -5.01 11.07 10.31
C PHE A 157 -3.63 11.65 9.96
N TYR A 158 -2.60 10.85 10.19
CA TYR A 158 -1.21 11.11 9.92
C TYR A 158 -0.94 11.12 8.41
N LYS A 159 -0.32 12.20 7.93
CA LYS A 159 0.15 12.33 6.55
C LYS A 159 1.50 11.64 6.39
N GLN A 160 1.48 10.48 5.74
CA GLN A 160 2.68 9.81 5.28
C GLN A 160 3.21 10.50 4.01
N GLU A 161 4.48 10.91 4.01
CA GLU A 161 5.03 11.77 2.96
C GLU A 161 5.78 11.02 1.82
N TYR A 162 5.51 9.72 1.68
CA TYR A 162 6.12 8.79 0.71
C TYR A 162 5.24 7.53 0.59
N CYS A 163 5.54 6.59 -0.31
CA CYS A 163 4.72 5.36 -0.46
C CYS A 163 4.75 4.42 0.77
N GLY A 164 5.69 4.62 1.68
CA GLY A 164 5.90 3.80 2.86
C GLY A 164 7.08 2.84 2.73
N CYS A 165 7.51 2.45 1.53
CA CYS A 165 8.67 1.54 1.39
C CYS A 165 10.01 2.26 1.45
N ALA A 166 11.06 1.55 1.88
CA ALA A 166 12.42 2.09 2.02
C ALA A 166 12.95 2.73 0.72
N TYR A 167 12.60 2.15 -0.43
CA TYR A 167 13.01 2.68 -1.73
C TYR A 167 12.27 3.95 -2.12
N SER A 168 10.97 4.06 -1.80
CA SER A 168 10.24 5.31 -1.98
C SER A 168 10.75 6.40 -1.02
N LEU A 169 11.08 6.05 0.23
CA LEU A 169 11.68 6.99 1.18
C LEU A 169 13.03 7.52 0.66
N ARG A 170 13.87 6.63 0.11
CA ARG A 170 15.14 7.00 -0.54
C ARG A 170 14.89 7.97 -1.68
N ASP A 171 14.02 7.60 -2.62
CA ASP A 171 13.79 8.38 -3.85
C ASP A 171 13.17 9.74 -3.51
N SER A 172 12.18 9.79 -2.60
CA SER A 172 11.60 11.04 -2.12
C SER A 172 12.62 11.94 -1.43
N ASN A 173 13.56 11.39 -0.66
CA ASN A 173 14.60 12.20 -0.01
C ASN A 173 15.68 12.69 -0.99
N ILE A 174 15.98 11.93 -2.05
CA ILE A 174 16.87 12.38 -3.14
C ILE A 174 16.24 13.57 -3.86
N TRP A 175 14.97 13.44 -4.25
CA TRP A 175 14.21 14.52 -4.89
C TRP A 175 14.17 15.76 -4.01
N ARG A 176 13.79 15.62 -2.74
CA ARG A 176 13.73 16.74 -1.79
C ARG A 176 15.07 17.45 -1.67
N ALA A 177 16.18 16.72 -1.60
CA ALA A 177 17.52 17.31 -1.53
C ALA A 177 17.87 18.13 -2.79
N GLN A 178 17.46 17.68 -3.98
CA GLN A 178 17.67 18.42 -5.24
C GLN A 178 16.87 19.72 -5.28
N GLN A 179 15.72 19.76 -4.61
CA GLN A 179 14.84 20.92 -4.51
C GLN A 179 15.11 21.81 -3.28
N GLY A 180 16.11 21.49 -2.45
CA GLY A 180 16.37 22.21 -1.20
C GLY A 180 15.31 22.01 -0.11
N ILE A 181 14.48 20.98 -0.22
CA ILE A 181 13.40 20.64 0.72
C ILE A 181 13.96 19.74 1.84
N PRO A 182 13.56 19.94 3.12
CA PRO A 182 13.93 19.06 4.22
C PRO A 182 13.55 17.60 3.99
N LYS A 183 14.37 16.65 4.45
CA LYS A 183 14.06 15.21 4.37
C LYS A 183 12.74 14.87 5.09
N VAL A 184 12.11 13.76 4.68
CA VAL A 184 10.98 13.17 5.40
C VAL A 184 11.31 13.02 6.87
N LYS A 185 10.39 13.44 7.73
CA LYS A 185 10.47 13.22 9.17
C LYS A 185 9.45 12.14 9.57
N ILE A 186 9.89 11.14 10.32
CA ILE A 186 9.02 10.03 10.77
C ILE A 186 8.44 10.35 12.15
N GLY A 187 7.13 10.55 12.21
CA GLY A 187 6.42 10.98 13.41
C GLY A 187 6.84 12.37 13.90
N GLY A 188 6.50 12.66 15.16
CA GLY A 188 6.66 14.00 15.74
C GLY A 188 5.67 15.01 15.14
N ASP A 189 5.71 16.25 15.62
CA ASP A 189 4.68 17.25 15.30
C ASP A 189 4.91 17.99 13.98
N VAL A 190 6.10 17.84 13.39
CA VAL A 190 6.52 18.59 12.20
C VAL A 190 6.78 17.63 11.03
N ALA A 191 6.14 17.89 9.90
CA ALA A 191 6.38 17.20 8.63
C ALA A 191 7.65 17.69 7.92
N GLY A 192 8.17 16.90 6.98
CA GLY A 192 9.20 17.35 6.04
C GLY A 192 8.65 18.35 5.02
N LEU A 193 7.39 18.17 4.62
CA LEU A 193 6.63 19.05 3.74
C LEU A 193 5.18 19.17 4.25
N GLY A 194 4.62 20.38 4.19
CA GLY A 194 3.23 20.65 4.57
C GLY A 194 2.96 20.36 6.05
N THR A 195 1.80 19.79 6.33
CA THR A 195 1.29 19.53 7.67
C THR A 195 1.51 18.06 8.06
N ARG A 196 1.60 17.78 9.36
CA ARG A 196 1.79 16.41 9.87
C ARG A 196 0.50 15.58 9.82
N TYR A 197 -0.64 16.24 9.97
CA TYR A 197 -1.96 15.62 9.99
C TYR A 197 -2.83 16.30 8.95
N PHE A 198 -3.86 15.59 8.47
CA PHE A 198 -4.92 16.21 7.70
C PHE A 198 -5.64 17.23 8.57
N GLU A 199 -5.75 18.45 8.06
CA GLU A 199 -6.29 19.59 8.82
C GLU A 199 -7.25 20.47 8.02
N ASP A 200 -7.17 20.45 6.69
CA ASP A 200 -8.03 21.25 5.81
C ASP A 200 -8.44 20.42 4.58
N VAL A 201 -9.74 20.17 4.46
CA VAL A 201 -10.27 19.28 3.41
C VAL A 201 -9.97 19.82 2.01
N GLU A 202 -10.04 21.14 1.80
CA GLU A 202 -9.84 21.76 0.48
C GLU A 202 -8.36 21.79 0.11
N ALA A 203 -7.50 22.21 1.03
CA ALA A 203 -6.06 22.22 0.81
C ALA A 203 -5.51 20.80 0.60
N ASP A 204 -5.91 19.86 1.45
CA ASP A 204 -5.44 18.47 1.40
C ASP A 204 -5.91 17.74 0.14
N GLU A 205 -7.11 18.07 -0.36
CA GLU A 205 -7.62 17.57 -1.63
C GLU A 205 -6.88 18.15 -2.83
N ALA A 206 -6.58 19.45 -2.81
CA ALA A 206 -5.81 20.11 -3.86
C ALA A 206 -4.37 19.57 -3.95
N GLU A 207 -3.74 19.26 -2.81
CA GLU A 207 -2.39 18.69 -2.71
C GLU A 207 -2.24 17.33 -3.42
N GLU A 208 -3.31 16.53 -3.52
CA GLU A 208 -3.29 15.28 -4.31
C GLU A 208 -4.22 15.33 -5.53
N SER A 209 -4.52 16.53 -6.04
CA SER A 209 -5.27 16.66 -7.28
C SER A 209 -4.60 15.89 -8.42
N GLN A 210 -5.39 15.45 -9.40
CA GLN A 210 -4.87 14.60 -10.48
C GLN A 210 -3.72 15.28 -11.24
N GLU A 211 -3.82 16.59 -11.45
CA GLU A 211 -2.77 17.41 -12.07
C GLU A 211 -1.46 17.40 -11.26
N VAL A 212 -1.52 17.59 -9.94
CA VAL A 212 -0.34 17.56 -9.07
C VAL A 212 0.31 16.17 -9.07
N VAL A 213 -0.51 15.12 -8.98
CA VAL A 213 -0.02 13.74 -9.01
C VAL A 213 0.65 13.43 -10.35
N ASP A 214 0.05 13.81 -11.47
CA ASP A 214 0.60 13.55 -12.81
C ASP A 214 1.86 14.37 -13.08
N ALA A 215 1.91 15.62 -12.61
CA ALA A 215 3.12 16.44 -12.66
C ALA A 215 4.25 15.79 -11.86
N PHE A 216 3.98 15.29 -10.65
CA PHE A 216 4.97 14.58 -9.85
C PHE A 216 5.50 13.34 -10.57
N PHE A 217 4.63 12.48 -11.12
CA PHE A 217 5.10 11.27 -11.80
C PHE A 217 5.80 11.56 -13.14
N THR A 218 5.46 12.67 -13.80
CA THR A 218 6.19 13.16 -14.97
C THR A 218 7.61 13.57 -14.60
N ASP A 219 7.76 14.42 -13.57
CA ASP A 219 9.06 14.84 -13.03
C ASP A 219 9.88 13.64 -12.52
N ALA A 220 9.24 12.77 -11.72
CA ALA A 220 9.86 11.58 -11.18
C ALA A 220 10.30 10.61 -12.26
N SER A 221 9.56 10.47 -13.36
CA SER A 221 9.98 9.62 -14.49
C SER A 221 11.21 10.17 -15.20
N GLN A 222 11.33 11.50 -15.32
CA GLN A 222 12.50 12.16 -15.91
C GLN A 222 13.75 12.03 -15.02
N HIS A 223 13.58 12.09 -13.69
CA HIS A 223 14.70 12.07 -12.74
C HIS A 223 15.06 10.66 -12.23
N PHE A 224 14.09 9.75 -12.10
CA PHE A 224 14.24 8.42 -11.51
C PHE A 224 14.09 7.26 -12.50
N GLY A 225 13.49 7.50 -13.69
CA GLY A 225 13.36 6.53 -14.78
C GLY A 225 14.62 6.37 -15.64
N ASP A 226 15.75 6.93 -15.21
CA ASP A 226 16.98 7.04 -16.01
C ASP A 226 17.61 5.68 -16.33
N SER A 227 17.76 5.39 -17.62
CA SER A 227 18.52 4.25 -18.15
C SER A 227 19.96 4.16 -17.61
N LYS A 228 20.57 5.29 -17.19
CA LYS A 228 21.89 5.32 -16.54
C LYS A 228 21.89 4.66 -15.15
N ARG A 229 20.77 4.70 -14.43
CA ARG A 229 20.58 4.03 -13.12
C ARG A 229 20.57 2.52 -13.31
N VAL A 230 19.88 2.04 -14.35
CA VAL A 230 19.86 0.63 -14.78
C VAL A 230 21.26 0.18 -15.23
N ALA A 231 22.00 1.01 -15.95
CA ALA A 231 23.36 0.69 -16.40
C ALA A 231 24.34 0.52 -15.23
N LYS A 232 24.35 1.45 -14.27
CA LYS A 232 25.21 1.37 -13.07
C LYS A 232 24.87 0.18 -12.17
N TYR A 233 23.59 -0.19 -12.11
CA TYR A 233 23.11 -1.36 -11.37
C TYR A 233 23.44 -2.68 -12.08
N LYS A 234 23.28 -2.76 -13.41
CA LYS A 234 23.70 -3.92 -14.20
C LYS A 234 25.20 -4.20 -14.03
N VAL A 235 26.05 -3.18 -13.99
CA VAL A 235 27.49 -3.35 -13.74
C VAL A 235 27.76 -3.91 -12.33
N ALA A 236 26.97 -3.55 -11.31
CA ALA A 236 27.09 -4.08 -9.96
C ALA A 236 26.51 -5.51 -9.80
N PHE A 237 25.46 -5.84 -10.55
CA PHE A 237 24.70 -7.11 -10.46
C PHE A 237 25.11 -8.19 -11.47
N GLN A 238 25.95 -7.87 -12.47
CA GLN A 238 26.54 -8.84 -13.42
C GLN A 238 27.43 -9.92 -12.75
N SER A 239 27.61 -9.86 -11.43
CA SER A 239 28.29 -10.87 -10.62
C SER A 239 27.35 -11.93 -10.00
N LYS A 240 26.03 -11.82 -10.19
CA LYS A 240 25.06 -12.80 -9.66
C LYS A 240 24.17 -13.35 -10.77
N PRO A 241 23.95 -14.68 -10.82
CA PRO A 241 23.12 -15.29 -11.84
C PRO A 241 21.68 -14.78 -11.77
N PRO A 242 20.96 -14.77 -12.91
CA PRO A 242 19.55 -14.39 -12.96
C PRO A 242 18.76 -15.44 -12.19
N ASN A 243 18.51 -15.20 -10.91
CA ASN A 243 17.59 -16.02 -10.15
C ASN A 243 16.20 -15.77 -10.74
N VAL A 244 15.73 -16.72 -11.54
CA VAL A 244 14.31 -17.04 -11.64
C VAL A 244 13.90 -17.31 -10.19
N VAL A 245 13.32 -16.31 -9.52
CA VAL A 245 12.85 -16.48 -8.16
C VAL A 245 11.64 -17.40 -8.27
N ASP A 246 11.88 -18.67 -8.01
CA ASP A 246 10.84 -19.63 -7.72
C ASP A 246 10.01 -19.09 -6.54
N PHE A 247 8.79 -18.66 -6.84
CA PHE A 247 7.86 -18.01 -5.91
C PHE A 247 7.20 -19.02 -4.95
N GLN A 248 7.64 -20.28 -4.92
CA GLN A 248 7.12 -21.34 -4.04
C GLN A 248 7.33 -21.11 -2.55
N GLY A 249 7.97 -20.02 -2.14
CA GLY A 249 8.33 -19.81 -0.75
C GLY A 249 7.18 -19.67 0.24
N ARG A 250 5.98 -19.20 -0.17
CA ARG A 250 4.86 -18.86 0.76
C ARG A 250 3.47 -18.84 0.14
N LEU A 251 3.07 -19.93 -0.51
CA LEU A 251 1.63 -20.16 -0.66
C LEU A 251 1.08 -20.52 0.74
N LYS A 252 0.42 -19.55 1.40
CA LYS A 252 -0.35 -19.84 2.60
C LYS A 252 -1.46 -20.81 2.20
N SER A 253 -1.50 -21.97 2.84
CA SER A 253 -2.45 -23.03 2.47
C SER A 253 -3.82 -22.70 3.07
N ALA A 254 -4.85 -22.69 2.23
CA ALA A 254 -6.24 -22.69 2.68
C ALA A 254 -6.66 -24.06 3.25
N ASN A 255 -5.92 -25.13 2.93
CA ASN A 255 -6.26 -26.51 3.27
C ASN A 255 -5.48 -27.04 4.47
N ASP A 256 -4.36 -26.42 4.82
CA ASP A 256 -3.54 -26.80 5.98
C ASP A 256 -3.07 -25.53 6.70
N VAL A 257 -3.77 -25.20 7.78
CA VAL A 257 -3.48 -24.00 8.57
C VAL A 257 -2.18 -24.10 9.36
N THR A 258 -1.65 -25.31 9.57
CA THR A 258 -0.45 -25.54 10.38
C THR A 258 0.84 -25.19 9.66
N VAL A 259 0.81 -25.10 8.33
CA VAL A 259 1.95 -24.65 7.50
C VAL A 259 1.99 -23.13 7.30
N ASN A 260 0.97 -22.42 7.78
CA ASN A 260 0.94 -20.97 7.76
C ASN A 260 1.70 -20.45 8.97
N ASN A 261 2.93 -20.00 8.76
CA ASN A 261 3.64 -19.21 9.76
C ASN A 261 3.01 -17.81 9.81
N TRP A 262 2.27 -17.55 10.88
CA TRP A 262 1.83 -16.20 11.24
C TRP A 262 3.01 -15.39 11.76
#